data_AF-A0AAE0VI42-F1
#
_entry.id   AF-A0AAE0VI42-F1
#
_cell.length_a   1.000
_cell.length_b   1.000
_cell.length_c   1.000
_cell.angle_alpha   90.00
_cell.angle_beta   90.00
_cell.angle_gamma   90.00
#
_symmetry.space_group_name_H-M   'P 1'
#
loop_
_entity.id
_entity.type
_entity.pdbx_description
1 polymer ?
#
loop_
_entity_poly.entity_id
_entity_poly.type
_entity_poly.pdbx_seq_one_letter_code
_entity_poly.pdbx_strand_id
1 'polypeptide(L)'
;MFFFPAVGMLYHEKCECPDPSLKHWLTVMKCPQSIHQIKQDLSVYKDIDLDAVAKEAISRFSNAGMHSLCHYKIIDNKIYRKTHGQHVGFKMFSDAILLSITRKVQLPDIEFFVNLGDWPLEKRKVSDNPLPIFSWCGSDDTRDIVMPTYDITESTQEMMQRVSLDVLSVMGNSGTAWQNKSDKGFWRGRDSRQERLDLVVMSRSEPELIDAALTHMFFFPKDDKKYGELVKSISFFDFFKYKYQINIDGTVAAYRFPYLLAGDSVVLKHDSIYYEHFYKQLKAYEHYIPFKRDLSDLKEKLQWAKDNDEKVGLYSL
;
A
#
# COMPACT_ATOMS: atom_id res chain seq x y z
N MET A 1 4.39 -15.45 -14.82
CA MET A 1 3.84 -16.71 -14.23
C MET A 1 4.61 -17.07 -12.94
N PHE A 2 4.18 -16.56 -11.78
CA PHE A 2 4.78 -16.86 -10.47
C PHE A 2 4.02 -17.99 -9.76
N PHE A 3 4.22 -19.24 -10.19
CA PHE A 3 3.88 -20.38 -9.33
C PHE A 3 5.07 -20.61 -8.40
N PHE A 4 4.91 -20.28 -7.12
CA PHE A 4 5.78 -20.84 -6.10
C PHE A 4 5.24 -22.24 -5.78
N PRO A 5 5.89 -23.33 -6.20
CA PRO A 5 5.53 -24.63 -5.66
C PRO A 5 5.74 -24.56 -4.14
N ALA A 6 4.65 -24.66 -3.39
CA ALA A 6 4.72 -24.85 -1.95
C ALA A 6 5.34 -26.24 -1.69
N VAL A 7 6.65 -26.27 -1.50
CA VAL A 7 7.37 -27.48 -1.11
C VAL A 7 7.28 -27.59 0.41
N GLY A 8 6.44 -28.48 0.92
CA GLY A 8 6.27 -28.70 2.37
C GLY A 8 4.83 -28.96 2.79
N MET A 9 4.61 -29.08 4.11
CA MET A 9 3.27 -29.19 4.70
C MET A 9 2.57 -27.83 4.66
N LEU A 10 1.35 -27.80 4.11
CA LEU A 10 0.49 -26.62 4.16
C LEU A 10 -0.30 -26.64 5.47
N TYR A 11 -0.03 -25.67 6.34
CA TYR A 11 -0.79 -25.49 7.57
C TYR A 11 -1.94 -24.52 7.33
N HIS A 12 -3.10 -24.83 7.90
CA HIS A 12 -4.20 -23.88 7.97
C HIS A 12 -3.78 -22.63 8.76
N GLU A 13 -4.25 -21.44 8.40
CA GLU A 13 -3.91 -20.15 9.06
C GLU A 13 -4.21 -20.10 10.58
N LYS A 14 -5.00 -21.07 11.05
CA LYS A 14 -5.38 -21.23 12.47
C LYS A 14 -4.59 -22.33 13.20
N CYS A 15 -3.64 -23.00 12.55
CA CYS A 15 -2.72 -23.94 13.21
C CYS A 15 -1.84 -23.15 14.17
N GLU A 16 -1.79 -23.54 15.44
CA GLU A 16 -0.85 -22.98 16.41
C GLU A 16 0.37 -23.89 16.48
N CYS A 17 1.31 -23.64 15.57
CA CYS A 17 2.39 -24.55 15.22
C CYS A 17 3.70 -23.77 15.09
N PRO A 18 4.12 -23.00 16.13
CA PRO A 18 5.23 -22.08 16.01
C PRO A 18 6.56 -22.80 15.90
N ASP A 19 7.32 -22.48 14.84
CA ASP A 19 8.71 -22.88 14.74
C ASP A 19 9.52 -22.25 15.90
N PRO A 20 10.25 -23.04 16.71
CA PRO A 20 11.00 -22.51 17.85
C PRO A 20 12.19 -21.64 17.42
N SER A 21 12.59 -21.69 16.15
CA SER A 21 13.77 -20.97 15.63
C SER A 21 13.37 -20.03 14.50
N LEU A 22 13.39 -18.73 14.80
CA LEU A 22 13.17 -17.67 13.79
C LEU A 22 14.10 -17.82 12.58
N LYS A 23 15.37 -18.17 12.81
CA LYS A 23 16.35 -18.37 11.73
C LYS A 23 15.99 -19.56 10.84
N HIS A 24 15.54 -20.66 11.43
CA HIS A 24 15.08 -21.83 10.69
C HIS A 24 13.84 -21.47 9.87
N TRP A 25 12.84 -20.85 10.50
CA TRP A 25 11.61 -20.41 9.85
C TRP A 25 11.87 -19.49 8.64
N LEU A 26 12.70 -18.45 8.80
CA LEU A 26 13.07 -17.54 7.71
C LEU A 26 13.75 -18.27 6.54
N THR A 27 14.55 -19.31 6.84
CA THR A 27 15.23 -20.12 5.82
C THR A 27 14.23 -21.00 5.06
N VAL A 28 13.32 -21.66 5.77
CA VAL A 28 12.26 -22.51 5.17
C VAL A 28 11.31 -21.68 4.30
N MET A 29 10.91 -20.50 4.79
CA MET A 29 10.05 -19.57 4.05
C MET A 29 10.78 -18.85 2.91
N LYS A 30 12.08 -19.11 2.72
CA LYS A 30 12.94 -18.48 1.71
C LYS A 30 12.87 -16.95 1.76
N CYS A 31 12.73 -16.39 2.97
CA CYS A 31 12.73 -14.95 3.16
C CYS A 31 14.10 -14.38 2.74
N PRO A 32 14.14 -13.22 2.05
CA PRO A 32 15.40 -12.55 1.76
C PRO A 32 16.20 -12.31 3.05
N GLN A 33 17.50 -12.61 3.05
CA GLN A 33 18.38 -12.40 4.21
C GLN A 33 18.46 -10.93 4.64
N SER A 34 18.12 -10.01 3.73
CA SER A 34 18.18 -8.58 3.96
C SER A 34 17.17 -7.87 3.06
N ILE A 35 16.36 -7.01 3.66
CA ILE A 35 15.46 -6.09 2.94
C ILE A 35 16.00 -4.68 3.13
N HIS A 36 16.39 -4.02 2.04
CA HIS A 36 17.05 -2.71 2.08
C HIS A 36 16.20 -1.65 2.79
N GLN A 37 14.91 -1.57 2.49
CA GLN A 37 13.97 -0.65 3.14
C GLN A 37 13.95 -0.82 4.66
N ILE A 38 13.79 -2.05 5.16
CA ILE A 38 13.74 -2.33 6.60
C ILE A 38 15.04 -1.90 7.28
N LYS A 39 16.20 -2.21 6.67
CA LYS A 39 17.49 -1.77 7.21
C LYS A 39 17.62 -0.25 7.24
N GLN A 40 17.17 0.43 6.18
CA GLN A 40 17.22 1.88 6.10
C GLN A 40 16.35 2.52 7.20
N ASP A 41 15.10 2.06 7.36
CA ASP A 41 14.16 2.60 8.35
C ASP A 41 14.66 2.37 9.78
N LEU A 42 15.22 1.19 10.06
CA LEU A 42 15.74 0.85 11.39
C LEU A 42 17.11 1.47 11.70
N SER A 43 17.89 1.88 10.69
CA SER A 43 19.25 2.41 10.89
C SER A 43 19.30 3.69 11.72
N VAL A 44 18.18 4.39 11.82
CA VAL A 44 17.99 5.61 12.61
C VAL A 44 17.96 5.29 14.12
N TYR A 45 17.54 4.08 14.50
CA TYR A 45 17.22 3.71 15.87
C TYR A 45 18.23 2.67 16.40
N LYS A 46 19.37 3.14 16.90
CA LYS A 46 20.45 2.28 17.42
C LYS A 46 20.23 1.86 18.87
N ASP A 47 19.95 2.86 19.72
CA ASP A 47 19.68 2.68 21.15
C ASP A 47 18.28 3.24 21.43
N ILE A 48 17.42 2.41 22.03
CA ILE A 48 16.01 2.74 22.25
C ILE A 48 15.70 2.64 23.75
N ASP A 49 15.35 3.76 24.36
CA ASP A 49 14.72 3.78 25.69
C ASP A 49 13.20 3.62 25.51
N LEU A 50 12.71 2.39 25.71
CA LEU A 50 11.30 2.06 25.51
C LEU A 50 10.37 2.79 26.48
N ASP A 51 10.82 3.10 27.71
CA ASP A 51 10.00 3.83 28.68
C ASP A 51 9.84 5.30 28.28
N ALA A 52 10.92 5.91 27.77
CA ALA A 52 10.86 7.26 27.20
C ALA A 52 10.00 7.29 25.94
N VAL A 53 10.19 6.34 25.01
CA VAL A 53 9.39 6.22 23.79
C VAL A 53 7.91 6.07 24.13
N ALA A 54 7.55 5.21 25.08
CA ALA A 54 6.16 5.00 25.45
C ALA A 54 5.49 6.26 25.99
N LYS A 55 6.15 6.98 26.90
CA LYS A 55 5.62 8.24 27.44
C LYS A 55 5.47 9.29 26.35
N GLU A 56 6.48 9.44 25.49
CA GLU A 56 6.51 10.48 24.48
C GLU A 56 5.53 10.21 23.32
N ALA A 57 5.46 8.96 22.83
CA ALA A 57 4.56 8.58 21.74
C ALA A 57 3.09 8.83 22.12
N ILE A 58 2.70 8.45 23.34
CA ILE A 58 1.36 8.73 23.88
C ILE A 58 1.13 10.24 23.96
N SER A 59 2.05 10.99 24.58
CA SER A 59 1.91 12.43 24.73
C SER A 59 1.78 13.19 23.40
N ARG A 60 2.50 12.74 22.37
CA ARG A 60 2.54 13.42 21.05
C ARG A 60 1.36 13.06 20.17
N PHE A 61 0.94 11.80 20.17
CA PHE A 61 0.08 11.28 19.12
C PHE A 61 -1.31 10.86 19.60
N SER A 62 -1.59 10.77 20.90
CA SER A 62 -2.89 10.27 21.40
C SER A 62 -3.85 11.33 21.95
N ASN A 63 -3.61 12.63 21.70
CA ASN A 63 -4.54 13.67 22.14
C ASN A 63 -5.89 13.57 21.40
N ALA A 64 -6.96 14.04 22.03
CA ALA A 64 -8.30 13.99 21.45
C ALA A 64 -8.35 14.70 20.08
N GLY A 65 -8.98 14.05 19.08
CA GLY A 65 -9.03 14.55 17.71
C GLY A 65 -7.74 14.40 16.90
N MET A 66 -6.66 13.84 17.46
CA MET A 66 -5.42 13.55 16.73
C MET A 66 -5.37 12.08 16.25
N HIS A 67 -4.18 11.49 16.26
CA HIS A 67 -3.92 10.15 15.79
C HIS A 67 -4.30 9.10 16.84
N SER A 68 -4.27 7.84 16.42
CA SER A 68 -4.45 6.70 17.31
C SER A 68 -3.25 5.78 17.17
N LEU A 69 -2.81 5.23 18.30
CA LEU A 69 -1.69 4.30 18.38
C LEU A 69 -2.12 2.98 19.01
N CYS A 70 -1.47 1.90 18.59
CA CYS A 70 -1.38 0.69 19.37
C CYS A 70 0.02 0.52 19.93
N HIS A 71 0.10 0.32 21.23
CA HIS A 71 1.29 -0.13 21.94
C HIS A 71 1.24 -1.64 22.07
N TYR A 72 2.14 -2.35 21.40
CA TYR A 72 2.25 -3.80 21.44
C TYR A 72 3.45 -4.24 22.27
N LYS A 73 3.26 -5.33 23.01
CA LYS A 73 4.36 -6.14 23.56
C LYS A 73 4.14 -7.60 23.15
N ILE A 74 5.19 -8.27 22.71
CA ILE A 74 5.19 -9.72 22.56
C ILE A 74 6.12 -10.24 23.64
N ILE A 75 5.62 -11.09 24.52
CA ILE A 75 6.40 -11.68 25.63
C ILE A 75 6.06 -13.15 25.69
N ASP A 76 7.06 -14.03 25.64
CA ASP A 76 6.84 -15.48 25.60
C ASP A 76 5.85 -15.87 24.48
N ASN A 77 6.04 -15.26 23.31
CA ASN A 77 5.19 -15.40 22.11
C ASN A 77 3.70 -15.09 22.32
N LYS A 78 3.34 -14.38 23.39
CA LYS A 78 1.99 -13.88 23.68
C LYS A 78 1.90 -12.40 23.39
N ILE A 79 0.83 -12.01 22.70
CA ILE A 79 0.62 -10.62 22.27
C ILE A 79 -0.17 -9.87 23.36
N TYR A 80 0.40 -8.77 23.83
CA TYR A 80 -0.25 -7.80 24.70
C TYR A 80 -0.41 -6.49 23.92
N ARG A 81 -1.56 -5.83 24.08
CA ARG A 81 -1.87 -4.59 23.35
C ARG A 81 -2.55 -3.59 24.26
N LYS A 82 -2.14 -2.33 24.16
CA LYS A 82 -2.86 -1.17 24.69
C LYS A 82 -3.08 -0.14 23.59
N THR A 83 -4.31 0.37 23.47
CA THR A 83 -4.66 1.36 22.46
C THR A 83 -4.72 2.75 23.06
N HIS A 84 -4.32 3.76 22.29
CA HIS A 84 -4.33 5.17 22.66
C HIS A 84 -4.98 6.00 21.55
N GLY A 85 -5.78 7.00 21.91
CA GLY A 85 -6.57 7.80 20.96
C GLY A 85 -8.05 7.36 20.86
N GLN A 86 -8.82 8.04 20.01
CA GLN A 86 -10.28 7.86 19.91
C GLN A 86 -10.69 6.81 18.86
N HIS A 87 -9.99 6.77 17.73
CA HIS A 87 -10.34 5.91 16.59
C HIS A 87 -9.38 4.72 16.51
N VAL A 88 -9.71 3.63 17.21
CA VAL A 88 -8.83 2.47 17.39
C VAL A 88 -9.34 1.19 16.71
N GLY A 89 -10.29 1.32 15.78
CA GLY A 89 -10.89 0.18 15.06
C GLY A 89 -9.86 -0.55 14.19
N PHE A 90 -9.00 0.21 13.51
CA PHE A 90 -7.98 -0.29 12.57
C PHE A 90 -6.91 -1.20 13.20
N LYS A 91 -6.83 -1.27 14.54
CA LYS A 91 -5.97 -2.22 15.25
C LYS A 91 -6.20 -3.67 14.83
N MET A 92 -7.40 -4.00 14.36
CA MET A 92 -7.74 -5.37 13.96
C MET A 92 -6.83 -5.90 12.86
N PHE A 93 -6.30 -5.02 12.00
CA PHE A 93 -5.38 -5.41 10.94
C PHE A 93 -3.97 -5.72 11.48
N SER A 94 -3.42 -4.88 12.36
CA SER A 94 -2.15 -5.18 13.01
C SER A 94 -2.28 -6.40 13.94
N ASP A 95 -3.41 -6.58 14.60
CA ASP A 95 -3.70 -7.78 15.39
C ASP A 95 -3.65 -9.04 14.52
N ALA A 96 -4.28 -9.02 13.34
CA ALA A 96 -4.30 -10.15 12.43
C ALA A 96 -2.89 -10.52 11.95
N ILE A 97 -2.04 -9.53 11.64
CA ILE A 97 -0.62 -9.74 11.31
C ILE A 97 0.09 -10.47 12.46
N LEU A 98 0.01 -9.91 13.67
CA LEU A 98 0.77 -10.42 14.80
C LEU A 98 0.29 -11.83 15.19
N LEU A 99 -1.01 -12.05 15.25
CA LEU A 99 -1.59 -13.37 15.53
C LEU A 99 -1.16 -14.40 14.49
N SER A 100 -1.11 -14.02 13.22
CA SER A 100 -0.69 -14.90 12.13
C SER A 100 0.78 -15.30 12.24
N ILE A 101 1.66 -14.38 12.65
CA ILE A 101 3.09 -14.63 12.80
C ILE A 101 3.36 -15.47 14.05
N THR A 102 2.78 -15.13 15.21
CA THR A 102 3.02 -15.85 16.47
C THR A 102 2.54 -17.31 16.44
N ARG A 103 1.57 -17.62 15.56
CA ARG A 103 1.14 -19.00 15.28
C ARG A 103 2.16 -19.82 14.48
N LYS A 104 3.03 -19.16 13.71
CA LYS A 104 3.97 -19.78 12.75
C LYS A 104 5.40 -19.83 13.26
N VAL A 105 5.79 -18.92 14.14
CA VAL A 105 7.16 -18.83 14.65
C VAL A 105 7.18 -18.21 16.05
N GLN A 106 8.08 -18.71 16.90
CA GLN A 106 8.38 -18.11 18.19
C GLN A 106 9.10 -16.78 17.97
N LEU A 107 8.44 -15.67 18.33
CA LEU A 107 9.04 -14.34 18.27
C LEU A 107 9.83 -14.04 19.55
N PRO A 108 10.91 -13.23 19.45
CA PRO A 108 11.59 -12.70 20.62
C PRO A 108 10.68 -11.73 21.39
N ASP A 109 11.04 -11.47 22.64
CA ASP A 109 10.37 -10.44 23.42
C ASP A 109 10.63 -9.06 22.79
N ILE A 110 9.56 -8.37 22.37
CA ILE A 110 9.64 -7.09 21.67
C ILE A 110 8.52 -6.14 22.09
N GLU A 111 8.79 -4.85 22.00
CA GLU A 111 7.85 -3.77 22.31
C GLU A 111 7.92 -2.69 21.24
N PHE A 112 6.78 -2.25 20.72
CA PHE A 112 6.71 -1.29 19.63
C PHE A 112 5.36 -0.58 19.55
N PHE A 113 5.34 0.53 18.80
CA PHE A 113 4.14 1.32 18.52
C PHE A 113 3.74 1.20 17.06
N VAL A 114 2.45 1.01 16.81
CA VAL A 114 1.83 1.01 15.48
C VAL A 114 0.87 2.18 15.38
N ASN A 115 1.08 3.03 14.38
CA ASN A 115 0.15 4.07 13.96
C ASN A 115 -1.08 3.43 13.29
N LEU A 116 -2.27 3.83 13.72
CA LEU A 116 -3.53 3.35 13.15
C LEU A 116 -4.13 4.28 12.09
N GLY A 117 -3.57 5.47 11.90
CA GLY A 117 -4.02 6.45 10.92
C GLY A 117 -3.33 6.31 9.56
N ASP A 118 -3.86 7.00 8.56
CA ASP A 118 -3.32 6.99 7.19
C ASP A 118 -1.97 7.71 7.10
N TRP A 119 -1.84 8.88 7.73
CA TRP A 119 -0.64 9.71 7.64
C TRP A 119 0.51 9.17 8.49
N PRO A 120 1.75 9.11 7.96
CA PRO A 120 2.94 8.92 8.78
C PRO A 120 3.10 10.04 9.81
N LEU A 121 3.68 9.71 10.97
CA LEU A 121 3.65 10.56 12.16
C LEU A 121 4.97 11.25 12.47
N GLU A 122 6.10 10.58 12.29
CA GLU A 122 7.37 11.03 12.85
C GLU A 122 8.13 11.93 11.88
N LYS A 123 7.91 13.24 12.00
CA LYS A 123 8.50 14.29 11.14
C LYS A 123 9.82 14.84 11.67
N ARG A 124 10.29 14.42 12.85
CA ARG A 124 11.58 14.89 13.38
C ARG A 124 12.73 14.45 12.49
N LYS A 125 13.76 15.30 12.42
CA LYS A 125 15.02 14.95 11.76
C LYS A 125 15.74 13.88 12.60
N VAL A 126 16.67 13.17 11.97
CA VAL A 126 17.52 12.19 12.67
C VAL A 126 18.31 12.83 13.82
N SER A 127 18.70 14.10 13.69
CA SER A 127 19.36 14.88 14.74
C SER A 127 18.48 15.15 15.97
N ASP A 128 17.17 15.04 15.83
CA ASP A 128 16.20 15.49 16.82
C ASP A 128 15.55 14.29 17.54
N ASN A 129 16.23 13.13 17.55
CA ASN A 129 15.81 11.90 18.20
C ASN A 129 14.34 11.51 17.88
N PRO A 130 14.07 11.06 16.65
CA PRO A 130 12.73 10.61 16.26
C PRO A 130 12.30 9.36 17.03
N LEU A 131 11.00 9.12 17.14
CA LEU A 131 10.43 7.93 17.77
C LEU A 131 10.24 6.78 16.76
N PRO A 132 10.56 5.53 17.13
CA PRO A 132 10.35 4.37 16.26
C PRO A 132 8.87 3.98 16.20
N ILE A 133 8.13 4.58 15.26
CA ILE A 133 6.70 4.30 15.04
C ILE A 133 6.54 3.50 13.75
N PHE A 134 5.83 2.37 13.82
CA PHE A 134 5.44 1.60 12.64
C PHE A 134 4.20 2.22 11.99
N SER A 135 4.23 2.42 10.68
CA SER A 135 3.12 3.01 9.91
C SER A 135 2.86 2.25 8.61
N TRP A 136 1.62 2.29 8.14
CA TRP A 136 1.19 1.67 6.87
C TRP A 136 1.83 2.31 5.64
N CYS A 137 2.15 3.60 5.74
CA CYS A 137 2.73 4.41 4.67
C CYS A 137 3.85 5.28 5.26
N GLY A 138 4.92 5.48 4.50
CA GLY A 138 5.98 6.44 4.80
C GLY A 138 5.94 7.65 3.87
N SER A 139 6.80 8.64 4.16
CA SER A 139 7.07 9.75 3.26
C SER A 139 8.54 10.19 3.33
N ASP A 140 9.03 10.90 2.32
CA ASP A 140 10.40 11.44 2.31
C ASP A 140 10.69 12.33 3.55
N ASP A 141 9.65 12.97 4.07
CA ASP A 141 9.70 13.89 5.20
C ASP A 141 9.48 13.22 6.57
N THR A 142 9.31 11.90 6.61
CA THR A 142 9.02 11.17 7.87
C THR A 142 10.04 10.06 8.15
N ARG A 143 10.06 9.57 9.39
CA ARG A 143 10.98 8.54 9.89
C ARG A 143 10.26 7.30 10.41
N ASP A 144 8.97 7.18 10.13
CA ASP A 144 8.18 6.00 10.41
C ASP A 144 8.81 4.75 9.76
N ILE A 145 8.73 3.63 10.49
CA ILE A 145 9.15 2.32 10.01
C ILE A 145 7.99 1.74 9.20
N VAL A 146 8.17 1.58 7.88
CA VAL A 146 7.04 1.20 7.02
C VAL A 146 6.79 -0.30 7.08
N MET A 147 5.57 -0.68 7.41
CA MET A 147 5.09 -2.07 7.43
C MET A 147 4.14 -2.34 6.25
N PRO A 148 3.87 -3.62 5.91
CA PRO A 148 2.82 -3.97 4.96
C PRO A 148 1.49 -3.32 5.32
N THR A 149 0.80 -2.76 4.32
CA THR A 149 -0.49 -2.09 4.52
C THR A 149 -1.53 -3.07 5.02
N TYR A 150 -2.54 -2.57 5.74
CA TYR A 150 -3.63 -3.42 6.22
C TYR A 150 -4.36 -4.11 5.06
N ASP A 151 -4.49 -3.42 3.93
CA ASP A 151 -5.23 -3.87 2.75
C ASP A 151 -4.55 -5.08 2.07
N ILE A 152 -3.24 -4.97 1.77
CA ILE A 152 -2.49 -6.10 1.19
C ILE A 152 -2.36 -7.26 2.17
N THR A 153 -2.29 -6.97 3.47
CA THR A 153 -2.24 -7.98 4.52
C THR A 153 -3.54 -8.76 4.56
N GLU A 154 -4.69 -8.08 4.63
CA GLU A 154 -6.00 -8.73 4.65
C GLU A 154 -6.21 -9.53 3.36
N SER A 155 -5.84 -8.95 2.21
CA SER A 155 -5.81 -9.66 0.93
C SER A 155 -4.97 -10.94 0.97
N THR A 156 -3.87 -10.98 1.72
CA THR A 156 -2.97 -12.14 1.79
C THR A 156 -3.41 -13.17 2.83
N GLN A 157 -3.95 -12.74 3.97
CA GLN A 157 -4.33 -13.62 5.07
C GLN A 157 -5.71 -14.24 4.87
N GLU A 158 -6.65 -13.43 4.39
CA GLU A 158 -8.04 -13.87 4.25
C GLU A 158 -8.35 -14.32 2.83
N MET A 159 -7.71 -13.74 1.81
CA MET A 159 -7.90 -14.08 0.39
C MET A 159 -9.39 -14.36 0.07
N MET A 160 -9.67 -15.37 -0.76
CA MET A 160 -11.00 -15.87 -1.12
C MET A 160 -11.88 -16.37 0.05
N GLN A 161 -11.42 -16.32 1.31
CA GLN A 161 -12.25 -16.64 2.47
C GLN A 161 -13.18 -15.49 2.85
N ARG A 162 -12.71 -14.24 2.83
CA ARG A 162 -13.50 -13.05 3.20
C ARG A 162 -13.44 -11.91 2.21
N VAL A 163 -12.43 -11.84 1.36
CA VAL A 163 -12.23 -10.74 0.42
C VAL A 163 -12.18 -11.30 -1.00
N SER A 164 -13.08 -10.84 -1.87
CA SER A 164 -13.10 -11.29 -3.27
C SER A 164 -12.08 -10.57 -4.15
N LEU A 165 -11.55 -9.44 -3.68
CA LEU A 165 -10.47 -8.70 -4.33
C LEU A 165 -9.17 -8.96 -3.57
N ASP A 166 -8.36 -9.87 -4.09
CA ASP A 166 -7.01 -10.14 -3.59
C ASP A 166 -5.99 -10.15 -4.74
N VAL A 167 -4.71 -10.00 -4.40
CA VAL A 167 -3.61 -9.95 -5.38
C VAL A 167 -3.57 -11.18 -6.28
N LEU A 168 -3.84 -12.39 -5.77
CA LEU A 168 -3.84 -13.61 -6.59
C LEU A 168 -5.06 -13.67 -7.51
N SER A 169 -6.23 -13.27 -7.02
CA SER A 169 -7.44 -13.16 -7.85
C SER A 169 -7.27 -12.17 -8.99
N VAL A 170 -6.57 -11.05 -8.76
CA VAL A 170 -6.23 -10.09 -9.81
C VAL A 170 -5.24 -10.68 -10.82
N MET A 171 -4.16 -11.34 -10.36
CA MET A 171 -3.21 -12.02 -11.26
C MET A 171 -3.85 -13.14 -12.07
N GLY A 172 -4.80 -13.87 -11.48
CA GLY A 172 -5.52 -14.96 -12.12
C GLY A 172 -6.63 -14.52 -13.06
N ASN A 173 -6.94 -13.22 -13.12
CA ASN A 173 -8.01 -12.70 -13.97
C ASN A 173 -7.58 -12.65 -15.43
N SER A 174 -8.04 -13.60 -16.23
CA SER A 174 -7.73 -13.71 -17.67
C SER A 174 -8.57 -12.80 -18.57
N GLY A 175 -9.13 -11.70 -18.03
CA GLY A 175 -10.23 -10.92 -18.58
C GLY A 175 -10.17 -10.58 -20.08
N THR A 176 -9.83 -9.34 -20.42
CA THR A 176 -9.77 -8.90 -21.83
C THR A 176 -8.34 -9.01 -22.34
N ALA A 177 -8.12 -9.74 -23.43
CA ALA A 177 -6.80 -9.84 -24.07
C ALA A 177 -6.25 -8.46 -24.42
N TRP A 178 -4.93 -8.25 -24.27
CA TRP A 178 -4.25 -6.96 -24.47
C TRP A 178 -4.69 -6.21 -25.74
N GLN A 179 -4.79 -6.90 -26.87
CA GLN A 179 -5.16 -6.32 -28.17
C GLN A 179 -6.60 -5.77 -28.21
N ASN A 180 -7.47 -6.25 -27.33
CA ASN A 180 -8.87 -5.84 -27.25
C ASN A 180 -9.15 -4.85 -26.10
N LYS A 181 -8.13 -4.51 -25.30
CA LYS A 181 -8.26 -3.49 -24.25
C LYS A 181 -8.35 -2.10 -24.89
N SER A 182 -9.12 -1.21 -24.28
CA SER A 182 -9.15 0.21 -24.65
C SER A 182 -7.78 0.85 -24.46
N ASP A 183 -7.39 1.70 -25.40
CA ASP A 183 -6.14 2.46 -25.39
C ASP A 183 -6.26 3.79 -24.61
N LYS A 184 -7.37 4.03 -23.91
CA LYS A 184 -7.55 5.22 -23.07
C LYS A 184 -6.83 5.04 -21.73
N GLY A 185 -6.25 6.13 -21.22
CA GLY A 185 -5.81 6.23 -19.84
C GLY A 185 -7.01 6.12 -18.90
N PHE A 186 -6.97 5.21 -17.92
CA PHE A 186 -8.13 4.90 -17.10
C PHE A 186 -7.93 5.23 -15.63
N TRP A 187 -8.96 5.81 -15.02
CA TRP A 187 -9.02 6.02 -13.56
C TRP A 187 -10.46 6.11 -13.03
N ARG A 188 -10.70 5.52 -11.86
CA ARG A 188 -11.89 5.76 -11.04
C ARG A 188 -11.50 5.92 -9.57
N GLY A 189 -12.13 6.86 -8.88
CA GLY A 189 -11.89 7.03 -7.45
C GLY A 189 -12.55 8.25 -6.85
N ARG A 190 -12.19 8.53 -5.61
CA ARG A 190 -12.66 9.69 -4.84
C ARG A 190 -11.70 10.87 -4.91
N ASP A 191 -12.22 12.03 -4.58
CA ASP A 191 -11.57 13.35 -4.52
C ASP A 191 -10.54 13.52 -3.39
N SER A 192 -9.83 12.48 -2.95
CA SER A 192 -8.92 12.60 -1.80
C SER A 192 -7.61 13.37 -2.06
N ARG A 193 -7.48 14.02 -3.22
CA ARG A 193 -6.31 14.83 -3.60
C ARG A 193 -6.62 15.75 -4.79
N GLN A 194 -5.95 16.90 -4.87
CA GLN A 194 -6.16 17.87 -5.96
C GLN A 194 -5.79 17.28 -7.33
N GLU A 195 -4.69 16.55 -7.42
CA GLU A 195 -4.19 15.93 -8.65
C GLU A 195 -5.23 14.94 -9.25
N ARG A 196 -6.10 14.34 -8.43
CA ARG A 196 -7.21 13.49 -8.93
C ARG A 196 -8.33 14.30 -9.57
N LEU A 197 -8.60 15.50 -9.04
CA LEU A 197 -9.57 16.43 -9.63
C LEU A 197 -9.06 16.99 -10.95
N ASP A 198 -7.76 17.30 -11.01
CA ASP A 198 -7.11 17.81 -12.22
C ASP A 198 -7.12 16.75 -13.33
N LEU A 199 -6.93 15.47 -13.00
CA LEU A 199 -7.07 14.35 -13.94
C LEU A 199 -8.49 14.26 -14.51
N VAL A 200 -9.51 14.44 -13.68
CA VAL A 200 -10.92 14.40 -14.11
C VAL A 200 -11.25 15.58 -15.02
N VAL A 201 -10.74 16.77 -14.70
CA VAL A 201 -10.85 17.94 -15.60
C VAL A 201 -10.17 17.66 -16.94
N MET A 202 -8.97 17.07 -16.92
CA MET A 202 -8.23 16.69 -18.13
C MET A 202 -9.01 15.67 -18.97
N SER A 203 -9.58 14.63 -18.34
CA SER A 203 -10.41 13.63 -19.04
C SER A 203 -11.64 14.24 -19.69
N ARG A 204 -12.29 15.23 -19.05
CA ARG A 204 -13.42 15.94 -19.64
C ARG A 204 -13.03 16.79 -20.86
N SER A 205 -11.83 17.35 -20.87
CA SER A 205 -11.31 18.08 -22.03
C SER A 205 -10.86 17.14 -23.14
N GLU A 206 -10.38 15.93 -22.81
CA GLU A 206 -9.81 14.97 -23.76
C GLU A 206 -10.35 13.54 -23.53
N PRO A 207 -11.66 13.30 -23.74
CA PRO A 207 -12.31 12.02 -23.45
C PRO A 207 -11.86 10.88 -24.38
N GLU A 208 -11.20 11.19 -25.50
CA GLU A 208 -10.59 10.20 -26.38
C GLU A 208 -9.22 9.72 -25.89
N LEU A 209 -8.55 10.49 -25.03
CA LEU A 209 -7.25 10.11 -24.47
C LEU A 209 -7.39 9.46 -23.10
N ILE A 210 -8.25 10.01 -22.25
CA ILE A 210 -8.38 9.62 -20.84
C ILE A 210 -9.85 9.42 -20.50
N ASP A 211 -10.16 8.28 -19.89
CA ASP A 211 -11.40 8.03 -19.18
C ASP A 211 -11.15 8.04 -17.66
N ALA A 212 -11.36 9.20 -17.04
CA ALA A 212 -11.23 9.40 -15.60
C ALA A 212 -12.46 10.10 -15.01
N ALA A 213 -13.03 9.52 -13.95
CA ALA A 213 -14.22 10.06 -13.31
C ALA A 213 -14.26 9.81 -11.80
N LEU A 214 -14.93 10.72 -11.08
CA LEU A 214 -15.13 10.62 -9.64
C LEU A 214 -16.28 9.67 -9.32
N THR A 215 -16.09 8.77 -8.35
CA THR A 215 -17.17 7.92 -7.83
C THR A 215 -17.87 8.56 -6.63
N HIS A 216 -17.14 9.31 -5.82
CA HIS A 216 -17.64 10.02 -4.64
C HIS A 216 -16.83 11.29 -4.38
N MET A 217 -17.46 12.26 -3.71
CA MET A 217 -16.81 13.48 -3.22
C MET A 217 -17.06 13.68 -1.73
N PHE A 218 -16.00 13.89 -0.97
CA PHE A 218 -16.03 14.12 0.48
C PHE A 218 -15.06 15.21 0.94
N PHE A 219 -13.96 15.43 0.23
CA PHE A 219 -12.85 16.26 0.68
C PHE A 219 -12.82 17.64 0.02
N PHE A 220 -13.43 17.77 -1.16
CA PHE A 220 -13.50 19.02 -1.92
C PHE A 220 -14.94 19.42 -2.20
N PRO A 221 -15.20 20.73 -2.43
CA PRO A 221 -16.52 21.19 -2.81
C PRO A 221 -17.01 20.52 -4.10
N LYS A 222 -18.26 20.04 -4.07
CA LYS A 222 -18.91 19.46 -5.24
C LYS A 222 -19.13 20.52 -6.31
N ASP A 223 -18.70 20.22 -7.53
CA ASP A 223 -18.90 21.06 -8.71
C ASP A 223 -19.10 20.18 -9.95
N ASP A 224 -20.37 19.89 -10.28
CA ASP A 224 -20.73 19.03 -11.42
C ASP A 224 -20.38 19.68 -12.76
N LYS A 225 -20.33 21.03 -12.83
CA LYS A 225 -19.93 21.74 -14.05
C LYS A 225 -18.46 21.51 -14.35
N LYS A 226 -17.62 21.49 -13.32
CA LYS A 226 -16.17 21.28 -13.43
C LYS A 226 -15.78 19.80 -13.50
N TYR A 227 -16.28 18.97 -12.60
CA TYR A 227 -15.82 17.58 -12.44
C TYR A 227 -16.75 16.53 -13.06
N GLY A 228 -18.00 16.88 -13.30
CA GLY A 228 -18.98 16.01 -13.96
C GLY A 228 -19.84 15.31 -12.94
N GLU A 229 -20.86 14.59 -13.43
CA GLU A 229 -21.66 13.75 -12.56
C GLU A 229 -20.81 12.61 -11.98
N LEU A 230 -21.11 12.23 -10.74
CA LEU A 230 -20.46 11.10 -10.11
C LEU A 230 -20.86 9.80 -10.81
N VAL A 231 -19.89 8.96 -11.12
CA VAL A 231 -20.13 7.66 -11.74
C VAL A 231 -20.21 6.56 -10.68
N LYS A 232 -20.91 5.47 -10.98
CA LYS A 232 -20.93 4.31 -10.09
C LYS A 232 -19.53 3.69 -9.99
N SER A 233 -19.21 3.18 -8.80
CA SER A 233 -18.07 2.28 -8.64
C SER A 233 -18.22 1.08 -9.57
N ILE A 234 -17.12 0.70 -10.22
CA ILE A 234 -17.05 -0.48 -11.08
C ILE A 234 -16.24 -1.58 -10.40
N SER A 235 -16.36 -2.80 -10.90
CA SER A 235 -15.51 -3.90 -10.46
C SER A 235 -14.04 -3.56 -10.70
N PHE A 236 -13.15 -3.90 -9.76
CA PHE A 236 -11.72 -3.71 -9.97
C PHE A 236 -11.21 -4.55 -11.15
N PHE A 237 -11.81 -5.72 -11.41
CA PHE A 237 -11.50 -6.53 -12.58
C PHE A 237 -11.83 -5.83 -13.92
N ASP A 238 -12.78 -4.89 -13.92
CA ASP A 238 -13.14 -4.11 -15.11
C ASP A 238 -12.11 -3.00 -15.42
N PHE A 239 -11.24 -2.64 -14.48
CA PHE A 239 -10.14 -1.71 -14.75
C PHE A 239 -9.25 -2.28 -15.86
N PHE A 240 -9.04 -3.60 -15.85
CA PHE A 240 -8.21 -4.30 -16.82
C PHE A 240 -8.84 -4.44 -18.22
N LYS A 241 -9.98 -3.79 -18.49
CA LYS A 241 -10.46 -3.56 -19.85
C LYS A 241 -9.71 -2.41 -20.55
N TYR A 242 -8.85 -1.71 -19.83
CA TYR A 242 -8.05 -0.59 -20.32
C TYR A 242 -6.56 -0.91 -20.22
N LYS A 243 -5.78 -0.56 -21.25
CA LYS A 243 -4.33 -0.79 -21.29
C LYS A 243 -3.57 0.00 -20.25
N TYR A 244 -4.01 1.22 -19.97
CA TYR A 244 -3.22 2.21 -19.22
C TYR A 244 -3.92 2.60 -17.92
N GLN A 245 -3.43 2.11 -16.79
CA GLN A 245 -3.96 2.40 -15.45
C GLN A 245 -3.24 3.60 -14.85
N ILE A 246 -3.94 4.72 -14.68
CA ILE A 246 -3.37 5.91 -14.05
C ILE A 246 -3.46 5.73 -12.53
N ASN A 247 -2.34 5.78 -11.83
CA ASN A 247 -2.26 5.67 -10.38
C ASN A 247 -1.80 6.99 -9.76
N ILE A 248 -2.76 7.69 -9.13
CA ILE A 248 -2.54 8.93 -8.38
C ILE A 248 -2.84 8.67 -6.90
N ASP A 249 -1.93 9.11 -6.05
CA ASP A 249 -2.08 9.02 -4.59
C ASP A 249 -3.36 9.68 -4.09
N GLY A 250 -3.83 9.21 -2.95
CA GLY A 250 -4.96 9.83 -2.26
C GLY A 250 -4.45 10.79 -1.20
N THR A 251 -5.00 10.64 0.00
CA THR A 251 -4.48 11.25 1.22
C THR A 251 -3.00 10.91 1.44
N VAL A 252 -2.65 9.64 1.22
CA VAL A 252 -1.29 9.08 1.22
C VAL A 252 -1.10 8.18 -0.01
N ALA A 253 -0.09 7.30 -0.01
CA ALA A 253 0.14 6.32 -1.08
C ALA A 253 -1.16 5.57 -1.44
N ALA A 254 -1.38 5.34 -2.74
CA ALA A 254 -2.59 4.67 -3.20
C ALA A 254 -2.50 3.15 -3.01
N TYR A 255 -3.19 2.60 -2.01
CA TYR A 255 -3.22 1.15 -1.71
C TYR A 255 -3.81 0.27 -2.82
N ARG A 256 -4.34 0.85 -3.90
CA ARG A 256 -4.70 0.09 -5.11
C ARG A 256 -3.49 -0.27 -5.98
N PHE A 257 -2.36 0.43 -5.82
CA PHE A 257 -1.18 0.25 -6.65
C PHE A 257 -0.67 -1.20 -6.69
N PRO A 258 -0.57 -1.96 -5.56
CA PRO A 258 -0.16 -3.36 -5.65
C PRO A 258 -1.09 -4.20 -6.53
N TYR A 259 -2.40 -3.96 -6.50
CA TYR A 259 -3.36 -4.68 -7.35
C TYR A 259 -3.31 -4.22 -8.81
N LEU A 260 -3.05 -2.94 -9.07
CA LEU A 260 -2.83 -2.48 -10.45
C LEU A 260 -1.59 -3.13 -11.06
N LEU A 261 -0.50 -3.26 -10.29
CA LEU A 261 0.72 -3.97 -10.71
C LEU A 261 0.51 -5.47 -10.87
N ALA A 262 -0.41 -6.06 -10.10
CA ALA A 262 -0.74 -7.48 -10.17
C ALA A 262 -1.58 -7.85 -11.41
N GLY A 263 -2.24 -6.88 -12.05
CA GLY A 263 -3.04 -7.14 -13.23
C GLY A 263 -2.27 -7.06 -14.54
N ASP A 264 -2.99 -7.26 -15.64
CA ASP A 264 -2.44 -7.36 -17.00
C ASP A 264 -2.57 -6.04 -17.79
N SER A 265 -2.42 -4.90 -17.08
CA SER A 265 -2.42 -3.56 -17.66
C SER A 265 -1.20 -2.77 -17.21
N VAL A 266 -0.78 -1.80 -18.02
CA VAL A 266 0.39 -0.96 -17.73
C VAL A 266 0.01 0.12 -16.74
N VAL A 267 0.75 0.23 -15.64
CA VAL A 267 0.52 1.27 -14.64
C VAL A 267 1.35 2.50 -14.95
N LEU A 268 0.70 3.66 -14.99
CA LEU A 268 1.33 4.97 -14.96
C LEU A 268 1.25 5.47 -13.52
N LYS A 269 2.36 5.86 -12.91
CA LYS A 269 2.36 6.37 -11.52
C LYS A 269 3.02 7.74 -11.43
N HIS A 270 2.36 8.65 -10.73
CA HIS A 270 2.90 10.00 -10.50
C HIS A 270 4.09 10.00 -9.52
N ASP A 271 4.94 11.01 -9.64
CA ASP A 271 5.94 11.34 -8.64
C ASP A 271 5.25 11.70 -7.32
N SER A 272 5.70 11.07 -6.23
CA SER A 272 5.13 11.30 -4.91
C SER A 272 6.15 11.09 -3.82
N ILE A 273 6.01 11.87 -2.76
CA ILE A 273 6.75 11.71 -1.51
C ILE A 273 6.30 10.46 -0.74
N TYR A 274 5.09 9.96 -0.98
CA TYR A 274 4.53 8.84 -0.23
C TYR A 274 4.94 7.50 -0.83
N TYR A 275 5.24 6.55 0.05
CA TYR A 275 5.64 5.21 -0.34
C TYR A 275 5.11 4.12 0.60
N GLU A 276 4.80 2.96 0.03
CA GLU A 276 4.56 1.73 0.77
C GLU A 276 5.85 0.88 0.85
N HIS A 277 5.83 -0.17 1.68
CA HIS A 277 6.98 -1.02 1.97
C HIS A 277 7.70 -1.64 0.74
N PHE A 278 7.03 -1.75 -0.41
CA PHE A 278 7.58 -2.35 -1.63
C PHE A 278 8.02 -1.32 -2.69
N TYR A 279 7.65 -0.04 -2.56
CA TYR A 279 7.82 0.94 -3.65
C TYR A 279 9.28 1.11 -4.07
N LYS A 280 10.23 1.10 -3.12
CA LYS A 280 11.67 1.25 -3.41
C LYS A 280 12.28 0.07 -4.17
N GLN A 281 11.56 -1.04 -4.31
CA GLN A 281 11.98 -2.18 -5.13
C GLN A 281 11.52 -2.05 -6.59
N LEU A 282 10.53 -1.18 -6.84
CA LEU A 282 10.03 -0.93 -8.19
C LEU A 282 10.98 0.00 -8.92
N LYS A 283 11.12 -0.27 -10.22
CA LYS A 283 11.90 0.53 -11.14
C LYS A 283 11.02 1.10 -12.23
N ALA A 284 11.13 2.41 -12.43
CA ALA A 284 10.51 3.12 -13.54
C ALA A 284 10.93 2.51 -14.88
N TYR A 285 9.98 2.42 -15.82
CA TYR A 285 10.14 1.79 -17.14
C TYR A 285 10.56 0.31 -17.11
N GLU A 286 10.47 -0.36 -15.96
CA GLU A 286 10.45 -1.82 -15.86
C GLU A 286 9.11 -2.31 -15.29
N HIS A 287 8.60 -1.62 -14.26
CA HIS A 287 7.37 -2.03 -13.55
C HIS A 287 6.21 -1.04 -13.72
N TYR A 288 6.51 0.22 -14.01
CA TYR A 288 5.51 1.28 -14.21
C TYR A 288 6.10 2.42 -15.03
N ILE A 289 5.25 3.26 -15.63
CA ILE A 289 5.67 4.47 -16.33
C ILE A 289 5.55 5.67 -15.37
N PRO A 290 6.64 6.35 -15.01
CA PRO A 290 6.57 7.54 -14.15
C PRO A 290 6.02 8.74 -14.94
N PHE A 291 5.28 9.60 -14.25
CA PHE A 291 4.89 10.92 -14.74
C PHE A 291 4.94 11.95 -13.61
N LYS A 292 5.01 13.23 -13.94
CA LYS A 292 5.12 14.31 -12.95
C LYS A 292 3.87 14.41 -12.10
N ARG A 293 4.08 14.79 -10.84
CA ARG A 293 3.02 14.98 -9.85
C ARG A 293 1.90 15.91 -10.33
N ASP A 294 2.22 16.97 -11.07
CA ASP A 294 1.28 17.97 -11.58
C ASP A 294 0.56 17.57 -12.88
N LEU A 295 0.74 16.31 -13.32
CA LEU A 295 0.19 15.75 -14.56
C LEU A 295 0.70 16.41 -15.85
N SER A 296 1.69 17.31 -15.78
CA SER A 296 2.09 18.15 -16.93
C SER A 296 2.64 17.35 -18.11
N ASP A 297 3.20 16.16 -17.87
CA ASP A 297 3.72 15.24 -18.88
C ASP A 297 2.86 13.98 -19.06
N LEU A 298 1.71 13.86 -18.37
CA LEU A 298 0.88 12.64 -18.42
C LEU A 298 0.46 12.29 -19.86
N LYS A 299 0.10 13.29 -20.66
CA LYS A 299 -0.28 13.09 -22.08
C LYS A 299 0.88 12.57 -22.91
N GLU A 300 2.07 13.12 -22.71
CA GLU A 300 3.30 12.63 -23.36
C GLU A 300 3.57 11.18 -22.97
N LYS A 301 3.40 10.83 -21.69
CA LYS A 301 3.60 9.44 -21.22
C LYS A 301 2.57 8.46 -21.77
N LEU A 302 1.32 8.87 -21.88
CA LEU A 302 0.28 8.06 -22.52
C LEU A 302 0.57 7.87 -24.01
N GLN A 303 0.96 8.94 -24.73
CA GLN A 303 1.31 8.82 -26.14
C GLN A 303 2.54 7.93 -26.34
N TRP A 304 3.58 8.11 -25.54
CA TRP A 304 4.76 7.24 -25.55
C TRP A 304 4.38 5.78 -25.32
N ALA A 305 3.48 5.49 -24.38
CA ALA A 305 3.03 4.12 -24.11
C ALA A 305 2.30 3.51 -25.32
N LYS A 306 1.45 4.30 -26.01
CA LYS A 306 0.77 3.88 -27.25
C LYS A 306 1.75 3.61 -28.38
N ASP A 307 2.75 4.47 -28.56
CA ASP A 307 3.76 4.33 -29.61
C ASP A 307 4.72 3.15 -29.35
N ASN A 308 4.72 2.62 -28.13
CA ASN A 308 5.56 1.50 -27.69
C ASN A 308 4.73 0.29 -27.23
N ASP A 309 3.55 0.07 -27.82
CA ASP A 309 2.54 -0.92 -27.36
C ASP A 309 3.11 -2.31 -27.09
N GLU A 310 3.96 -2.83 -27.99
CA GLU A 310 4.61 -4.14 -27.81
C GLU A 310 5.53 -4.17 -26.58
N LYS A 311 6.35 -3.13 -26.41
CA LYS A 311 7.29 -3.02 -25.30
C LYS A 311 6.56 -2.88 -23.97
N VAL A 312 5.51 -2.06 -23.93
CA VAL A 312 4.74 -1.85 -22.70
C VAL A 312 3.86 -3.06 -22.36
N GLY A 313 3.36 -3.80 -23.36
CA GLY A 313 2.66 -5.06 -23.15
C GLY A 313 3.53 -6.13 -22.46
N LEU A 314 4.85 -6.09 -22.64
CA LEU A 314 5.77 -6.96 -21.90
C LEU A 314 5.89 -6.60 -20.40
N TYR A 315 5.56 -5.35 -20.00
CA TYR A 315 5.49 -4.97 -18.59
C TYR A 315 4.25 -5.52 -17.88
N SER A 316 3.28 -6.05 -18.64
CA SER A 316 2.01 -6.61 -18.12
C SER A 316 1.95 -8.14 -18.05
N LEU A 317 3.08 -8.84 -18.24
CA LEU A 317 3.20 -10.33 -18.26
C LEU A 317 3.98 -10.88 -17.05
#